data_AF-A0A7V5WLD9-F1
#
_entry.id   AF-A0A7V5WLD9-F1
#
_cell.length_a   1.000
_cell.length_b   1.000
_cell.length_c   1.000
_cell.angle_alpha   90.00
_cell.angle_beta   90.00
_cell.angle_gamma   90.00
#
_symmetry.space_group_name_H-M   'P 1'
#
loop_
_entity.id
_entity.type
_entity.pdbx_description
1 polymer ?
#
loop_
_entity_poly.entity_id
_entity_poly.type
_entity_poly.pdbx_seq_one_letter_code
_entity_poly.pdbx_strand_id
1 'polypeptide(L)'
;MAKHDMDIGIIGGGSAGLTVTAGAARLGARTLLIEKEPNLGGDCLHYGCVPSKTLIRSAHLYHQLSRTRRFGLPEVHPGPVDFRRVADRIRGVIAEIQQHDSVERFCSLGAEVALGEPEFIDEHTVRLNGRSLSARHWVIATGSSPAPPAISALRKIDYLTNRKLFSLEQLPRSMIILGAGPVAMEMAQSFQRLGTTVRVIQRSDQVLSREDKRCFRVFSG
;
A
#
# COMPACT_ATOMS: atom_id res chain seq x y z
N MET A 1 -2.91 5.06 42.06
CA MET A 1 -3.90 5.02 40.95
C MET A 1 -3.16 5.35 39.66
N ALA A 2 -3.43 4.64 38.57
CA ALA A 2 -2.80 4.96 37.29
C ALA A 2 -3.27 6.34 36.82
N LYS A 3 -2.33 7.22 36.43
CA LYS A 3 -2.61 8.59 35.95
C LYS A 3 -3.24 8.61 34.55
N HIS A 4 -3.18 7.48 33.83
CA HIS A 4 -3.64 7.32 32.45
C HIS A 4 -4.33 5.95 32.27
N ASP A 5 -5.30 5.90 31.35
CA ASP A 5 -6.07 4.70 31.00
C ASP A 5 -5.16 3.62 30.39
N MET A 6 -4.22 4.06 29.55
CA MET A 6 -3.28 3.21 28.82
C MET A 6 -1.83 3.56 29.16
N ASP A 7 -0.95 2.57 29.06
CA ASP A 7 0.50 2.77 29.15
C ASP A 7 1.05 3.28 27.81
N ILE A 8 0.47 2.82 26.69
CA ILE A 8 0.83 3.27 25.35
C ILE A 8 -0.40 3.33 24.43
N GLY A 9 -0.52 4.45 23.73
CA GLY A 9 -1.48 4.67 22.65
C GLY A 9 -0.78 4.72 21.30
N ILE A 10 -1.33 4.06 20.29
CA ILE A 10 -0.81 4.01 18.93
C ILE A 10 -1.87 4.56 17.98
N ILE A 11 -1.52 5.55 17.17
CA ILE A 11 -2.41 6.12 16.16
C ILE A 11 -1.94 5.68 14.77
N GLY A 12 -2.73 4.83 14.12
CA GLY A 12 -2.47 4.24 12.80
C GLY A 12 -2.18 2.74 12.89
N GLY A 13 -3.03 1.94 12.27
CA GLY A 13 -2.96 0.48 12.15
C GLY A 13 -2.22 0.00 10.91
N GLY A 14 -1.23 0.76 10.41
CA GLY A 14 -0.29 0.32 9.38
C GLY A 14 0.92 -0.43 9.95
N SER A 15 1.85 -0.86 9.10
CA SER A 15 2.98 -1.73 9.49
C SER A 15 3.73 -1.28 10.75
N ALA A 16 4.01 0.01 10.89
CA ALA A 16 4.68 0.55 12.08
C ALA A 16 3.82 0.41 13.34
N GLY A 17 2.57 0.86 13.29
CA GLY A 17 1.67 0.82 14.44
C GLY A 17 1.33 -0.62 14.84
N LEU A 18 1.06 -1.51 13.89
CA LEU A 18 0.85 -2.93 14.16
C LEU A 18 2.06 -3.59 14.84
N THR A 19 3.28 -3.25 14.41
CA THR A 19 4.50 -3.78 15.03
C THR A 19 4.64 -3.32 16.49
N VAL A 20 4.40 -2.03 16.73
CA VAL A 20 4.45 -1.45 18.09
C VAL A 20 3.37 -2.05 18.98
N THR A 21 2.13 -2.14 18.50
CA THR A 21 1.01 -2.73 19.24
C THR A 21 1.29 -4.17 19.63
N ALA A 22 1.76 -5.00 18.69
CA ALA A 22 2.09 -6.40 18.99
C ALA A 22 3.24 -6.51 20.01
N GLY A 23 4.27 -5.67 19.90
CA GLY A 23 5.38 -5.64 20.84
C GLY A 23 4.95 -5.23 22.25
N ALA A 24 4.23 -4.12 22.36
CA ALA A 24 3.79 -3.58 23.64
C ALA A 24 2.81 -4.50 24.37
N ALA A 25 1.80 -5.02 23.67
CA ALA A 25 0.80 -5.90 24.26
C ALA A 25 1.42 -7.21 24.77
N ARG A 26 2.35 -7.81 24.01
CA ARG A 26 3.07 -9.03 24.43
C ARG A 26 3.98 -8.82 25.64
N LEU A 27 4.43 -7.60 25.89
CA LEU A 27 5.20 -7.23 27.07
C LEU A 27 4.30 -6.87 28.27
N GLY A 28 2.97 -6.96 28.13
CA GLY A 28 2.01 -6.73 29.20
C GLY A 28 1.61 -5.27 29.43
N ALA A 29 1.96 -4.36 28.51
CA ALA A 29 1.54 -2.97 28.61
C ALA A 29 0.05 -2.82 28.24
N ARG A 30 -0.69 -1.98 28.97
CA ARG A 30 -2.05 -1.58 28.57
C ARG A 30 -1.95 -0.76 27.29
N THR A 31 -2.34 -1.39 26.19
CA THR A 31 -2.03 -0.93 24.83
C THR A 31 -3.33 -0.60 24.11
N LEU A 32 -3.43 0.62 23.58
CA LEU A 32 -4.55 1.05 22.72
C LEU A 32 -4.04 1.32 21.31
N LEU A 33 -4.64 0.67 20.31
CA LEU A 33 -4.45 0.95 18.89
C LEU A 33 -5.68 1.67 18.33
N ILE A 34 -5.49 2.81 17.68
CA ILE A 34 -6.54 3.56 17.00
C ILE A 34 -6.29 3.53 15.49
N GLU A 35 -7.27 3.10 14.70
CA GLU A 35 -7.23 3.15 13.22
C GLU A 35 -8.48 3.84 12.67
N LYS A 36 -8.30 4.71 11.69
CA LYS A 36 -9.41 5.44 11.05
C LYS A 36 -10.04 4.68 9.89
N GLU A 37 -9.26 3.84 9.22
CA GLU A 37 -9.73 2.96 8.14
C GLU A 37 -10.51 1.78 8.74
N PRO A 38 -11.45 1.18 8.00
CA PRO A 38 -12.26 0.06 8.51
C PRO A 38 -11.44 -1.22 8.77
N ASN A 39 -10.24 -1.33 8.17
CA ASN A 39 -9.38 -2.49 8.30
C ASN A 39 -7.97 -2.06 8.70
N LEU A 40 -7.35 -2.85 9.58
CA LEU A 40 -5.94 -2.78 9.90
C LEU A 40 -5.07 -3.28 8.72
N GLY A 41 -3.79 -2.96 8.74
CA GLY A 41 -2.78 -3.32 7.72
C GLY A 41 -2.23 -2.11 6.95
N GLY A 42 -2.99 -1.01 6.95
CA GLY A 42 -2.60 0.27 6.33
C GLY A 42 -2.28 0.17 4.84
N ASP A 43 -1.48 1.11 4.34
CA ASP A 43 -1.15 1.21 2.91
C ASP A 43 -0.43 -0.03 2.38
N CYS A 44 0.50 -0.60 3.17
CA CYS A 44 1.31 -1.76 2.77
C CYS A 44 0.45 -2.96 2.34
N LEU A 45 -0.57 -3.29 3.13
CA LEU A 45 -1.48 -4.41 2.86
C LEU A 45 -2.51 -4.07 1.77
N HIS A 46 -3.13 -2.90 1.85
CA HIS A 46 -4.33 -2.61 1.06
C HIS A 46 -4.05 -1.90 -0.26
N TYR A 47 -3.04 -1.05 -0.31
CA TYR A 47 -2.85 -0.08 -1.40
C TYR A 47 -1.40 0.04 -1.88
N GLY A 48 -0.51 -0.83 -1.42
CA GLY A 48 0.93 -0.67 -1.57
C GLY A 48 1.63 -1.98 -1.90
N CYS A 49 2.48 -2.45 -1.00
CA CYS A 49 3.39 -3.56 -1.22
C CYS A 49 2.69 -4.86 -1.65
N VAL A 50 1.67 -5.30 -0.93
CA VAL A 50 0.97 -6.57 -1.21
C VAL A 50 0.30 -6.57 -2.59
N PRO A 51 -0.58 -5.61 -2.93
CA PRO A 51 -1.21 -5.61 -4.24
C PRO A 51 -0.20 -5.35 -5.36
N SER A 52 0.77 -4.45 -5.16
CA SER A 52 1.78 -4.16 -6.19
C SER A 52 2.64 -5.38 -6.52
N LYS A 53 3.15 -6.10 -5.53
CA LYS A 53 3.99 -7.29 -5.77
C LYS A 53 3.18 -8.44 -6.36
N THR A 54 1.91 -8.57 -6.00
CA THR A 54 1.00 -9.55 -6.60
C THR A 54 0.75 -9.26 -8.09
N LEU A 55 0.52 -7.98 -8.43
CA LEU A 55 0.38 -7.53 -9.82
C LEU A 55 1.68 -7.74 -10.62
N ILE A 56 2.81 -7.29 -10.07
CA ILE A 56 4.14 -7.44 -10.70
C ILE A 56 4.44 -8.91 -10.99
N ARG A 57 4.14 -9.82 -10.06
CA ARG A 57 4.36 -11.25 -10.26
C ARG A 57 3.52 -11.81 -11.41
N SER A 58 2.23 -11.45 -11.45
CA SER A 58 1.32 -11.86 -12.53
C SER A 58 1.78 -11.33 -13.89
N ALA A 59 2.13 -10.04 -13.95
CA ALA A 59 2.64 -9.39 -15.14
C ALA A 59 3.98 -9.97 -15.62
N HIS A 60 4.87 -10.29 -14.69
CA HIS A 60 6.16 -10.92 -15.00
C HIS A 60 5.96 -12.30 -15.62
N LEU A 61 5.10 -13.14 -15.03
CA LEU A 61 4.81 -14.47 -15.56
C LEU A 61 4.20 -14.38 -16.97
N TYR A 62 3.19 -13.52 -17.17
CA TYR A 62 2.57 -13.33 -18.48
C TYR A 62 3.58 -12.90 -19.55
N HIS A 63 4.49 -11.99 -19.18
CA HIS A 63 5.57 -11.56 -20.05
C HIS A 63 6.58 -12.68 -20.37
N GLN A 64 6.88 -13.56 -19.40
CA GLN A 64 7.75 -14.71 -19.62
C GLN A 64 7.14 -15.75 -20.55
N LEU A 65 5.82 -15.97 -20.48
CA LEU A 65 5.11 -16.90 -21.40
C LEU A 65 5.32 -16.49 -22.87
N SER A 66 5.34 -15.20 -23.17
CA SER A 66 5.61 -14.70 -24.52
C SER A 66 7.10 -14.78 -24.93
N ARG A 67 7.98 -15.27 -24.06
CA ARG A 67 9.44 -15.30 -24.23
C ARG A 67 10.06 -16.66 -23.93
N THR A 68 9.26 -17.73 -23.95
CA THR A 68 9.70 -19.10 -23.60
C THR A 68 10.88 -19.60 -24.45
N ARG A 69 10.95 -19.20 -25.73
CA ARG A 69 12.07 -19.56 -26.62
C ARG A 69 13.45 -19.15 -26.09
N ARG A 70 13.55 -18.00 -25.38
CA ARG A 70 14.81 -17.55 -24.76
C ARG A 70 15.33 -18.56 -23.72
N PHE A 71 14.44 -19.38 -23.18
CA PHE A 71 14.74 -20.39 -22.18
C PHE A 71 14.82 -21.81 -22.77
N GLY A 72 14.86 -21.95 -24.10
CA GLY A 72 14.92 -23.25 -24.77
C GLY A 72 13.61 -24.05 -24.72
N LEU A 73 12.47 -23.41 -24.41
CA LEU A 73 11.16 -24.04 -24.35
C LEU A 73 10.34 -23.77 -25.62
N PRO A 74 9.33 -24.61 -25.93
CA PRO A 74 8.39 -24.35 -27.02
C PRO A 74 7.74 -22.97 -26.93
N GLU A 75 7.43 -22.40 -28.08
CA GLU A 75 6.76 -21.10 -28.16
C GLU A 75 5.35 -21.18 -27.57
N VAL A 76 5.02 -20.22 -26.70
CA VAL A 76 3.68 -20.08 -26.12
C VAL A 76 3.12 -18.73 -26.53
N HIS A 77 1.90 -18.74 -27.07
CA HIS A 77 1.16 -17.53 -27.41
C HIS A 77 0.01 -17.35 -26.41
N PRO A 78 0.24 -16.64 -25.29
CA PRO A 78 -0.85 -16.40 -24.35
C PRO A 78 -1.89 -15.49 -24.99
N GLY A 79 -3.17 -15.81 -24.79
CA GLY A 79 -4.28 -14.94 -25.20
C GLY A 79 -4.30 -13.61 -24.42
N PRO A 80 -5.27 -12.72 -24.72
CA PRO A 80 -5.41 -11.46 -23.99
C PRO A 80 -5.64 -11.69 -22.49
N VAL A 81 -5.11 -10.80 -21.67
CA VAL A 81 -5.26 -10.87 -20.21
C VAL A 81 -6.70 -10.54 -19.82
N ASP A 82 -7.35 -11.45 -19.08
CA ASP A 82 -8.54 -11.14 -18.29
C ASP A 82 -8.11 -10.48 -16.97
N PHE A 83 -8.20 -9.15 -16.92
CA PHE A 83 -7.74 -8.40 -15.75
C PHE A 83 -8.61 -8.65 -14.51
N ARG A 84 -9.86 -9.10 -14.66
CA ARG A 84 -10.71 -9.42 -13.51
C ARG A 84 -10.10 -10.55 -12.69
N ARG A 85 -9.54 -11.57 -13.35
CA ARG A 85 -8.81 -12.66 -12.67
C ARG A 85 -7.55 -12.18 -11.96
N VAL A 86 -6.87 -11.18 -12.50
CA VAL A 86 -5.70 -10.55 -11.84
C VAL A 86 -6.16 -9.76 -10.62
N ALA A 87 -7.23 -9.00 -10.73
CA ALA A 87 -7.83 -8.27 -9.61
C ALA A 87 -8.35 -9.22 -8.52
N ASP A 88 -9.00 -10.33 -8.89
CA ASP A 88 -9.44 -11.38 -7.96
C ASP A 88 -8.26 -12.00 -7.22
N ARG A 89 -7.16 -12.28 -7.92
CA ARG A 89 -5.92 -12.75 -7.28
C ARG A 89 -5.38 -11.74 -6.28
N ILE A 90 -5.36 -10.45 -6.63
CA ILE A 90 -4.93 -9.38 -5.72
C ILE A 90 -5.82 -9.37 -4.47
N ARG A 91 -7.15 -9.37 -4.64
CA ARG A 91 -8.11 -9.41 -3.53
C ARG A 91 -7.91 -10.64 -2.65
N GLY A 92 -7.70 -11.81 -3.25
CA GLY A 92 -7.46 -13.06 -2.53
C GLY A 92 -6.20 -13.01 -1.67
N VAL A 93 -5.08 -12.52 -2.20
CA VAL A 93 -3.83 -12.40 -1.44
C VAL A 93 -3.96 -11.38 -0.30
N ILE A 94 -4.65 -10.26 -0.53
CA ILE A 94 -4.94 -9.29 0.55
C ILE A 94 -5.79 -9.95 1.64
N ALA A 95 -6.85 -10.67 1.27
CA ALA A 95 -7.75 -11.32 2.22
C ALA A 95 -7.06 -12.41 3.06
N GLU A 96 -6.13 -13.15 2.46
CA GLU A 96 -5.29 -14.14 3.15
C GLU A 96 -4.41 -13.47 4.20
N ILE A 97 -3.68 -12.41 3.83
CA ILE A 97 -2.79 -11.69 4.74
C ILE A 97 -3.57 -10.91 5.81
N GLN A 98 -4.76 -10.39 5.47
CA GLN A 98 -5.63 -9.65 6.40
C GLN A 98 -6.00 -10.47 7.64
N GLN A 99 -6.03 -11.81 7.57
CA GLN A 99 -6.24 -12.66 8.74
C GLN A 99 -5.13 -12.49 9.79
N HIS A 100 -3.91 -12.20 9.34
CA HIS A 100 -2.76 -11.96 10.21
C HIS A 100 -2.63 -10.51 10.68
N ASP A 101 -3.41 -9.59 10.11
CA ASP A 101 -3.49 -8.20 10.53
C ASP A 101 -4.89 -7.86 11.08
N SER A 102 -5.68 -8.86 11.50
CA SER A 102 -7.06 -8.63 11.96
C SER A 102 -7.14 -7.99 13.35
N VAL A 103 -8.27 -7.33 13.64
CA VAL A 103 -8.54 -6.76 14.97
C VAL A 103 -8.50 -7.83 16.04
N GLU A 104 -9.11 -8.99 15.77
CA GLU A 104 -9.19 -10.13 16.68
C GLU A 104 -7.80 -10.61 17.09
N ARG A 105 -6.85 -10.66 16.14
CA ARG A 105 -5.48 -11.02 16.45
C ARG A 105 -4.85 -10.06 17.45
N PHE A 106 -4.95 -8.75 17.24
CA PHE A 106 -4.37 -7.78 18.18
C PHE A 106 -5.07 -7.77 19.53
N CYS A 107 -6.39 -7.98 19.56
CA CYS A 107 -7.13 -8.19 20.80
C CYS A 107 -6.66 -9.43 21.55
N SER A 108 -6.41 -10.55 20.87
CA SER A 108 -5.86 -11.76 21.50
C SER A 108 -4.45 -11.60 22.06
N LEU A 109 -3.69 -10.59 21.62
CA LEU A 109 -2.39 -10.24 22.18
C LEU A 109 -2.51 -9.36 23.44
N GLY A 110 -3.72 -8.90 23.79
CA GLY A 110 -4.00 -8.04 24.93
C GLY A 110 -4.09 -6.54 24.61
N ALA A 111 -4.11 -6.15 23.33
CA ALA A 111 -4.35 -4.76 22.94
C ALA A 111 -5.85 -4.45 22.84
N GLU A 112 -6.23 -3.23 23.19
CA GLU A 112 -7.52 -2.67 22.80
C GLU A 112 -7.41 -2.02 21.42
N VAL A 113 -8.38 -2.29 20.54
CA VAL A 113 -8.43 -1.69 19.20
C VAL A 113 -9.69 -0.84 19.10
N ALA A 114 -9.53 0.42 18.72
CA ALA A 114 -10.62 1.36 18.51
C ALA A 114 -10.60 1.91 17.08
N LEU A 115 -11.77 2.03 16.46
CA LEU A 115 -11.92 2.61 15.14
C LEU A 115 -12.39 4.07 15.21
N GLY A 116 -11.78 4.92 14.39
CA GLY A 116 -12.16 6.32 14.22
C GLY A 116 -10.94 7.24 14.07
N GLU A 117 -11.22 8.53 13.98
CA GLU A 117 -10.20 9.56 13.79
C GLU A 117 -9.94 10.29 15.12
N PRO A 118 -8.80 10.07 15.78
CA PRO A 118 -8.49 10.70 17.04
C PRO A 118 -7.97 12.13 16.83
N GLU A 119 -8.29 13.02 17.76
CA GLU A 119 -7.75 14.38 17.84
C GLU A 119 -7.10 14.60 19.21
N PHE A 120 -5.85 15.05 19.25
CA PHE A 120 -5.21 15.43 20.51
C PHE A 120 -5.90 16.64 21.11
N ILE A 121 -6.30 16.53 22.38
CA ILE A 121 -6.84 17.65 23.16
C ILE A 121 -5.84 18.18 24.19
N ASP A 122 -4.82 17.39 24.49
CA ASP A 122 -3.62 17.76 25.24
C ASP A 122 -2.47 16.79 24.89
N GLU A 123 -1.34 16.84 25.63
CA GLU A 123 -0.15 16.02 25.39
C GLU A 123 -0.35 14.51 25.62
N HIS A 124 -1.35 14.11 26.39
CA HIS A 124 -1.59 12.74 26.83
C HIS A 124 -2.99 12.20 26.49
N THR A 125 -3.89 13.04 26.00
CA THR A 125 -5.30 12.69 25.79
C THR A 125 -5.72 12.95 24.36
N VAL A 126 -6.41 11.98 23.77
CA VAL A 126 -7.11 12.13 22.49
C VAL A 126 -8.62 12.06 22.68
N ARG A 127 -9.35 12.80 21.87
CA ARG A 127 -10.80 12.67 21.69
C ARG A 127 -11.06 11.71 20.54
N LEU A 128 -11.86 10.68 20.79
CA LEU A 128 -12.29 9.69 19.80
C LEU A 128 -13.78 9.40 19.99
N ASN A 129 -14.59 9.61 18.96
CA ASN A 129 -16.04 9.35 18.97
C ASN A 129 -16.77 9.94 20.20
N GLY A 130 -16.38 11.16 20.61
CA GLY A 130 -16.96 11.85 21.77
C GLY A 130 -16.42 11.40 23.13
N ARG A 131 -15.48 10.44 23.18
CA ARG A 131 -14.83 9.97 24.41
C ARG A 131 -13.40 10.50 24.49
N SER A 132 -12.94 10.81 25.70
CA SER A 132 -11.53 11.10 25.96
C SER A 132 -10.80 9.82 26.34
N LEU A 133 -9.66 9.57 25.72
CA LEU A 133 -8.81 8.40 25.96
C LEU A 133 -7.39 8.89 26.27
N SER A 134 -6.83 8.46 27.40
CA SER A 134 -5.51 8.91 27.84
C SER A 134 -4.45 7.81 27.77
N ALA A 135 -3.23 8.17 27.37
CA ALA A 135 -2.09 7.27 27.38
C ALA A 135 -0.84 7.98 27.91
N ARG A 136 0.00 7.24 28.65
CA ARG A 136 1.27 7.77 29.15
C ARG A 136 2.23 8.14 28.00
N HIS A 137 2.27 7.31 26.95
CA HIS A 137 3.08 7.55 25.74
C HIS A 137 2.24 7.36 24.48
N TRP A 138 2.44 8.21 23.49
CA TRP A 138 1.78 8.13 22.19
C TRP A 138 2.79 7.83 21.08
N VAL A 139 2.42 6.89 20.20
CA VAL A 139 3.13 6.60 18.96
C VAL A 139 2.28 7.03 17.78
N ILE A 140 2.77 8.00 17.02
CA ILE A 140 2.11 8.50 15.81
C ILE A 140 2.63 7.69 14.61
N ALA A 141 1.82 6.77 14.13
CA ALA A 141 2.10 5.85 13.03
C ALA A 141 1.09 6.01 11.87
N THR A 142 0.67 7.25 11.61
CA THR A 142 -0.40 7.60 10.65
C THR A 142 -0.05 7.41 9.18
N GLY A 143 1.21 7.09 8.87
CA GLY A 143 1.68 6.79 7.53
C GLY A 143 1.72 8.01 6.60
N SER A 144 1.35 7.80 5.34
CA SER A 144 1.40 8.82 4.29
C SER A 144 0.20 8.71 3.34
N SER A 145 -0.05 9.76 2.55
CA SER A 145 -1.06 9.76 1.50
C SER A 145 -0.47 10.26 0.17
N PRO A 146 -1.08 9.88 -0.98
CA PRO A 146 -0.64 10.36 -2.28
C PRO A 146 -0.72 11.88 -2.36
N ALA A 147 0.38 12.53 -2.72
CA ALA A 147 0.40 13.97 -2.96
C ALA A 147 -0.32 14.28 -4.27
N PRO A 148 -1.26 15.25 -4.30
CA PRO A 148 -1.89 15.67 -5.54
C PRO A 148 -0.84 16.27 -6.49
N PRO A 149 -0.94 16.03 -7.81
CA PRO A 149 0.00 16.60 -8.76
C PRO A 149 -0.04 18.14 -8.72
N ALA A 150 1.13 18.77 -8.84
CA ALA A 150 1.29 20.23 -8.91
C ALA A 150 0.86 20.82 -10.27
N ILE A 151 -0.17 20.22 -10.89
CA ILE A 151 -0.74 20.63 -12.17
C ILE A 151 -2.20 20.94 -11.88
N SER A 152 -2.54 22.24 -11.81
CA SER A 152 -3.86 22.72 -11.39
C SER A 152 -5.00 22.13 -12.20
N ALA A 153 -4.80 21.93 -13.51
CA ALA A 153 -5.78 21.32 -14.40
C ALA A 153 -6.15 19.88 -14.01
N LEU A 154 -5.23 19.12 -13.42
CA LEU A 154 -5.48 17.73 -13.02
C LEU A 154 -6.35 17.61 -11.76
N ARG A 155 -6.57 18.70 -11.01
CA ARG A 155 -7.50 18.71 -9.88
C ARG A 155 -8.96 18.54 -10.31
N LYS A 156 -9.26 18.78 -11.59
CA LYS A 156 -10.62 18.73 -12.15
C LYS A 156 -10.96 17.40 -12.83
N ILE A 157 -10.04 16.44 -12.85
CA ILE A 157 -10.25 15.13 -13.47
C ILE A 157 -10.15 14.03 -12.42
N ASP A 158 -10.85 12.93 -12.63
CA ASP A 158 -10.62 11.72 -11.84
C ASP A 158 -9.33 11.05 -12.34
N TYR A 159 -8.33 11.00 -11.47
CA TYR A 159 -7.07 10.34 -11.75
C TYR A 159 -6.85 9.20 -10.76
N LEU A 160 -6.10 8.19 -11.22
CA LEU A 160 -5.77 7.05 -10.39
C LEU A 160 -4.60 7.38 -9.47
N THR A 161 -4.75 7.00 -8.21
CA THR A 161 -3.65 6.87 -7.24
C THR A 161 -3.48 5.40 -6.87
N ASN A 162 -2.46 5.06 -6.08
CA ASN A 162 -2.28 3.70 -5.57
C ASN A 162 -3.54 3.17 -4.84
N ARG A 163 -4.33 4.06 -4.21
CA ARG A 163 -5.60 3.69 -3.55
C ARG A 163 -6.69 3.16 -4.50
N LYS A 164 -6.68 3.54 -5.78
CA LYS A 164 -7.67 3.10 -6.77
C LYS A 164 -7.09 2.13 -7.80
N LEU A 165 -5.79 2.22 -8.08
CA LEU A 165 -5.12 1.51 -9.19
C LEU A 165 -5.28 -0.02 -9.08
N PHE A 166 -5.17 -0.57 -7.87
CA PHE A 166 -5.26 -2.01 -7.64
C PHE A 166 -6.69 -2.56 -7.63
N SER A 167 -7.68 -1.67 -7.65
CA SER A 167 -9.10 -2.01 -7.69
C SER A 167 -9.70 -1.93 -9.09
N LEU A 168 -8.88 -1.68 -10.12
CA LEU A 168 -9.32 -1.70 -11.51
C LEU A 168 -9.84 -3.09 -11.87
N GLU A 169 -11.01 -3.15 -12.51
CA GLU A 169 -11.59 -4.43 -12.98
C GLU A 169 -11.23 -4.73 -14.44
N GLN A 170 -10.76 -3.74 -15.18
CA GLN A 170 -10.43 -3.84 -16.59
C GLN A 170 -9.04 -3.29 -16.84
N LEU A 171 -8.32 -3.96 -17.73
CA LEU A 171 -7.02 -3.48 -18.20
C LEU A 171 -7.24 -2.27 -19.10
N PRO A 172 -6.73 -1.08 -18.75
CA PRO A 172 -6.88 0.09 -19.60
C PRO A 172 -6.11 -0.12 -20.91
N ARG A 173 -6.68 0.35 -22.02
CA ARG A 173 -6.03 0.25 -23.34
C ARG A 173 -4.73 1.06 -23.40
N SER A 174 -4.72 2.20 -22.72
CA SER A 174 -3.55 3.07 -22.56
C SER A 174 -3.57 3.77 -21.20
N MET A 175 -2.38 4.10 -20.68
CA MET A 175 -2.21 4.77 -19.39
C MET A 175 -1.06 5.78 -19.45
N ILE A 176 -1.27 6.96 -18.88
CA ILE A 176 -0.20 7.93 -18.60
C ILE A 176 0.14 7.83 -17.12
N ILE A 177 1.43 7.69 -16.82
CA ILE A 177 1.96 7.70 -15.45
C ILE A 177 2.78 8.97 -15.26
N LEU A 178 2.40 9.77 -14.26
CA LEU A 178 3.10 11.00 -13.90
C LEU A 178 4.10 10.73 -12.78
N GLY A 179 5.37 10.98 -13.07
CA GLY A 179 6.52 10.63 -12.25
C GLY A 179 7.20 9.34 -12.72
N ALA A 180 8.51 9.26 -12.54
CA ALA A 180 9.30 8.07 -12.87
C ALA A 180 10.10 7.55 -11.66
N GLY A 181 9.50 7.59 -10.47
CA GLY A 181 10.04 6.94 -9.27
C GLY A 181 9.83 5.41 -9.28
N PRO A 182 10.30 4.70 -8.24
CA PRO A 182 10.20 3.23 -8.17
C PRO A 182 8.78 2.71 -8.38
N VAL A 183 7.80 3.23 -7.64
CA VAL A 183 6.39 2.83 -7.77
C VAL A 183 5.87 3.05 -9.19
N ALA A 184 6.19 4.21 -9.78
CA ALA A 184 5.76 4.53 -11.14
C ALA A 184 6.34 3.54 -12.17
N MET A 185 7.63 3.19 -12.06
CA MET A 185 8.27 2.26 -12.98
C MET A 185 7.78 0.82 -12.78
N GLU A 186 7.54 0.40 -11.55
CA GLU A 186 6.94 -0.89 -11.23
C GLU A 186 5.55 -1.04 -11.86
N MET A 187 4.71 -0.02 -11.72
CA MET A 187 3.37 -0.01 -12.31
C MET A 187 3.42 0.11 -13.82
N ALA A 188 4.28 0.97 -14.36
CA ALA A 188 4.46 1.12 -15.80
C ALA A 188 4.81 -0.21 -16.47
N GLN A 189 5.81 -0.89 -15.93
CA GLN A 189 6.25 -2.18 -16.43
C GLN A 189 5.15 -3.24 -16.29
N SER A 190 4.43 -3.26 -15.17
CA SER A 190 3.38 -4.26 -14.93
C SER A 190 2.23 -4.12 -15.91
N PHE A 191 1.67 -2.91 -16.06
CA PHE A 191 0.58 -2.64 -16.99
C PHE A 191 1.02 -2.85 -18.45
N GLN A 192 2.23 -2.42 -18.81
CA GLN A 192 2.77 -2.65 -20.16
C GLN A 192 2.90 -4.14 -20.48
N ARG A 193 3.42 -4.94 -19.53
CA ARG A 193 3.54 -6.40 -19.69
C ARG A 193 2.20 -7.09 -19.85
N LEU A 194 1.14 -6.59 -19.24
CA LEU A 194 -0.21 -7.14 -19.37
C LEU A 194 -0.93 -6.70 -20.64
N GLY A 195 -0.41 -5.71 -21.37
CA GLY A 195 -0.94 -5.27 -22.66
C GLY A 195 -1.43 -3.82 -22.73
N THR A 196 -1.33 -3.04 -21.65
CA THR A 196 -1.63 -1.60 -21.69
C THR A 196 -0.53 -0.82 -22.42
N THR A 197 -0.90 0.12 -23.30
CA THR A 197 0.09 1.09 -23.81
C THR A 197 0.41 2.13 -22.75
N VAL A 198 1.59 2.05 -22.14
CA VAL A 198 2.00 2.96 -21.05
C VAL A 198 2.92 4.07 -21.55
N ARG A 199 2.68 5.30 -21.11
CA ARG A 199 3.58 6.44 -21.28
C ARG A 199 3.93 7.03 -19.92
N VAL A 200 5.22 7.09 -19.61
CA VAL A 200 5.72 7.69 -18.37
C VAL A 200 6.18 9.12 -18.65
N ILE A 201 5.70 10.08 -17.86
CA ILE A 201 6.07 11.49 -17.97
C ILE A 201 6.72 11.92 -16.67
N GLN A 202 7.90 12.52 -16.76
CA GLN A 202 8.77 12.85 -15.64
C GLN A 202 9.35 14.24 -15.87
N ARG A 203 9.59 15.00 -14.78
CA ARG A 203 10.22 16.32 -14.87
C ARG A 203 11.74 16.26 -15.00
N SER A 204 12.39 15.31 -14.31
CA SER A 204 13.85 15.18 -14.35
C SER A 204 14.33 14.56 -15.67
N ASP A 205 15.63 14.67 -15.92
CA ASP A 205 16.34 14.16 -17.09
C ASP A 205 16.45 12.63 -17.15
N GLN A 206 16.27 11.95 -16.02
CA GLN A 206 16.31 10.48 -15.93
C GLN A 206 15.14 9.91 -15.11
N VAL A 207 14.77 8.66 -15.40
CA VAL A 207 13.92 7.86 -14.50
C VAL A 207 14.72 7.43 -13.27
N LEU A 208 14.04 7.14 -12.16
CA LEU A 208 14.66 6.78 -10.88
C LEU A 208 15.73 7.81 -10.46
N SER A 209 15.39 9.10 -10.51
CA SER A 209 16.37 10.19 -10.41
C SER A 209 17.15 10.29 -9.10
N ARG A 210 16.79 9.50 -8.08
CA ARG A 210 17.54 9.36 -6.82
C ARG A 210 18.64 8.29 -6.89
N GLU A 211 18.65 7.47 -7.93
CA GLU A 211 19.64 6.41 -8.14
C GLU A 211 20.86 6.91 -8.92
N ASP A 212 21.98 6.18 -8.79
CA ASP A 212 23.19 6.44 -9.57
C ASP A 212 22.89 6.34 -11.08
N LYS A 213 23.39 7.31 -11.85
CA LYS A 213 23.23 7.39 -13.31
C LYS A 213 23.67 6.11 -14.03
N ARG A 214 24.60 5.34 -13.46
CA ARG A 214 25.02 4.04 -14.01
C ARG A 214 23.91 3.00 -13.99
N CYS A 215 23.04 3.01 -12.97
CA CYS A 215 21.88 2.12 -12.91
C CYS A 215 20.89 2.41 -14.04
N PHE A 216 20.78 3.66 -14.49
CA PHE A 216 19.88 4.05 -15.59
C PHE A 216 20.27 3.46 -16.95
N ARG A 217 21.57 3.30 -17.23
CA ARG A 217 22.05 2.77 -18.52
C ARG A 217 21.56 1.34 -18.81
N VAL A 218 21.13 0.60 -17.78
CA VAL A 218 20.55 -0.74 -17.89
C VAL A 218 19.06 -0.70 -18.27
N PHE A 219 18.33 0.38 -17.97
CA PHE A 219 16.89 0.52 -18.23
C PHE A 219 16.55 1.11 -19.61
N SER A 220 17.55 1.67 -20.30
CA SER A 220 17.41 2.36 -21.59
C SER A 220 17.92 1.54 -22.78
N GLY A 221 18.27 0.27 -22.55
CA GLY A 221 18.71 -0.70 -23.57
C GLY A 221 17.63 -1.69 -23.98
#